data_AF-A0A504Y9T0-F1
#
_entry.id   AF-A0A504Y9T0-F1
#
_cell.length_a   1.000
_cell.length_b   1.000
_cell.length_c   1.000
_cell.angle_alpha   90.00
_cell.angle_beta   90.00
_cell.angle_gamma   90.00
#
_symmetry.space_group_name_H-M   'P 1'
#
loop_
_entity.id
_entity.type
_entity.pdbx_description
1 polymer ?
#
loop_
_entity_poly.entity_id
_entity_poly.type
_entity_poly.pdbx_seq_one_letter_code
_entity_poly.pdbx_strand_id
1 'polypeptide(L)'
;MSTSSLSSLLLPHLRPCILLFDSLPCQTRVSNLHVIRDYLQAEWDTRRAEQDGPLSFNKDTIRGFSPRVPSQSNLVDCGIYLLHYVEMFFKQPVKSYTKGYFQHEMASWFSEATVGEKRMEIYNVIMRLHERSRATDQTA
;
A
#
# COMPACT_ATOMS: atom_id res chain seq x y z
N MET A 1 -28.05 18.62 18.62
CA MET A 1 -27.21 18.72 17.41
C MET A 1 -26.60 17.36 17.18
N SER A 2 -27.18 16.60 16.26
CA SER A 2 -26.89 15.18 16.05
C SER A 2 -25.58 15.04 15.28
N THR A 3 -24.57 14.45 15.91
CA THR A 3 -23.32 14.09 15.24
C THR A 3 -23.59 12.90 14.32
N SER A 4 -23.82 13.18 13.04
CA SER A 4 -23.89 12.15 12.00
C SER A 4 -22.49 11.54 11.83
N SER A 5 -22.28 10.42 12.53
CA SER A 5 -21.08 9.59 12.41
C SER A 5 -20.83 9.23 10.95
N LEU A 6 -19.60 9.44 10.47
CA LEU A 6 -19.11 8.98 9.15
C LEU A 6 -19.39 7.50 8.86
N SER A 7 -19.75 6.71 9.88
CA SER A 7 -20.25 5.34 9.72
C SER A 7 -21.51 5.22 8.85
N SER A 8 -22.36 6.25 8.76
CA SER A 8 -23.62 6.18 8.00
C SER A 8 -23.52 6.59 6.53
N LEU A 9 -22.38 7.17 6.10
CA LEU A 9 -22.15 7.62 4.72
C LEU A 9 -21.28 6.66 3.90
N LEU A 10 -20.63 5.69 4.55
CA LEU A 10 -19.83 4.67 3.88
C LEU A 10 -20.69 3.41 3.69
N LEU A 11 -20.80 2.95 2.44
CA LEU A 11 -21.37 1.64 2.14
C LEU A 11 -20.73 0.58 3.07
N PRO A 12 -21.49 -0.40 3.60
CA PRO A 12 -20.98 -1.42 4.52
C PRO A 12 -19.72 -2.17 4.03
N HIS A 13 -19.48 -2.13 2.71
CA HIS A 13 -18.36 -2.77 2.01
C HIS A 13 -17.14 -1.87 1.77
N LEU A 14 -17.21 -0.56 2.12
CA LEU A 14 -16.14 0.42 1.91
C LEU A 14 -15.64 0.98 3.24
N ARG A 15 -15.22 0.12 4.16
CA ARG A 15 -14.58 0.57 5.40
C ARG A 15 -13.13 0.98 5.13
N PRO A 16 -12.71 2.19 5.57
CA PRO A 16 -11.33 2.60 5.42
C PRO A 16 -10.42 1.63 6.18
N CYS A 17 -9.29 1.30 5.57
CA CYS A 17 -8.30 0.43 6.19
C CYS A 17 -6.89 0.81 5.76
N ILE A 18 -5.91 0.35 6.54
CA ILE A 18 -4.49 0.44 6.21
C ILE A 18 -4.03 -0.97 5.84
N LEU A 19 -3.50 -1.15 4.64
CA LEU A 19 -2.87 -2.40 4.21
C LEU A 19 -1.36 -2.26 4.32
N LEU A 20 -0.72 -3.19 5.01
CA LEU A 20 0.71 -3.28 5.12
C LEU A 20 1.21 -4.53 4.39
N PHE A 21 1.77 -4.33 3.20
CA PHE A 21 2.47 -5.38 2.47
C PHE A 21 3.93 -5.43 2.94
N ASP A 22 4.36 -6.60 3.41
CA ASP A 22 5.73 -6.85 3.83
C ASP A 22 6.20 -8.16 3.20
N SER A 23 7.33 -8.11 2.49
CA SER A 23 7.91 -9.29 1.86
C SER A 23 8.71 -10.14 2.84
N LEU A 24 8.96 -9.65 4.07
CA LEU A 24 9.64 -10.41 5.12
C LEU A 24 8.62 -11.09 6.05
N PRO A 25 8.59 -12.43 6.12
CA PRO A 25 7.51 -13.19 6.76
C PRO A 25 7.45 -13.14 8.30
N CYS A 26 8.27 -12.33 8.98
CA CYS A 26 8.51 -12.48 10.43
C CYS A 26 8.44 -11.17 11.25
N GLN A 27 8.11 -10.02 10.66
CA GLN A 27 8.08 -8.76 11.42
C GLN A 27 6.64 -8.37 11.76
N THR A 28 6.27 -8.46 13.04
CA THR A 28 5.03 -7.85 13.55
C THR A 28 5.19 -6.33 13.57
N ARG A 29 4.75 -5.66 12.51
CA ARG A 29 4.89 -4.20 12.32
C ARG A 29 3.75 -3.39 12.93
N VAL A 30 3.24 -3.82 14.08
CA VAL A 30 2.08 -3.18 14.74
C VAL A 30 2.35 -1.70 15.05
N SER A 31 3.60 -1.34 15.34
CA SER A 31 4.03 0.05 15.55
C SER A 31 3.79 0.94 14.33
N ASN A 32 4.04 0.45 13.11
CA ASN A 32 3.83 1.23 11.88
C ASN A 32 2.36 1.65 11.72
N LEU A 33 1.42 0.77 12.10
CA LEU A 33 0.00 1.07 12.05
C LEU A 33 -0.42 2.13 13.08
N HIS A 34 0.28 2.25 14.21
CA HIS A 34 0.04 3.34 15.15
C HIS A 34 0.55 4.66 14.58
N VAL A 35 1.80 4.69 14.09
CA VAL A 35 2.38 5.91 13.51
C VAL A 35 1.55 6.46 12.34
N ILE A 36 1.07 5.60 11.45
CA ILE A 36 0.20 6.03 10.34
C ILE A 36 -1.11 6.62 10.86
N ARG A 37 -1.70 6.05 11.90
CA ARG A 37 -2.94 6.59 12.49
C ARG A 37 -2.70 7.93 13.18
N ASP A 38 -1.60 8.07 13.92
CA ASP A 38 -1.23 9.32 14.58
C ASP A 38 -1.00 10.42 13.55
N TYR A 39 -0.35 10.09 12.44
CA TYR A 39 -0.20 11.00 11.30
C TYR A 39 -1.55 11.41 10.70
N LEU A 40 -2.45 10.45 10.44
CA LEU A 40 -3.78 10.74 9.90
C LEU A 40 -4.61 11.59 10.86
N GLN A 41 -4.50 11.36 12.16
CA GLN A 41 -5.14 12.17 13.20
C GLN A 41 -4.62 13.60 13.15
N ALA A 42 -3.29 13.79 13.19
CA ALA A 42 -2.70 15.12 13.14
C ALA A 42 -3.06 15.89 11.85
N GLU A 43 -3.04 15.21 10.70
CA GLU A 43 -3.42 15.78 9.41
C GLU A 43 -4.91 16.18 9.38
N TRP A 44 -5.79 15.36 9.94
CA TRP A 44 -7.23 15.67 10.04
C TRP A 44 -7.49 16.84 10.97
N ASP A 45 -6.90 16.83 12.16
CA ASP A 45 -7.04 17.90 13.15
C ASP A 45 -6.56 19.24 12.60
N THR A 46 -5.48 19.22 11.81
CA THR A 46 -4.92 20.43 11.19
C THR A 46 -5.75 20.94 10.02
N ARG A 47 -6.28 20.06 9.16
CA ARG A 47 -6.82 20.47 7.84
C ARG A 47 -8.33 20.36 7.69
N ARG A 48 -9.00 19.57 8.54
CA ARG A 48 -10.41 19.19 8.34
C ARG A 48 -11.27 19.37 9.58
N ALA A 49 -10.73 19.21 10.78
CA ALA A 49 -11.55 19.13 11.99
C ALA A 49 -12.39 20.38 12.28
N GLU A 50 -11.93 21.58 11.89
CA GLU A 50 -12.70 22.82 12.04
C GLU A 50 -13.94 22.83 11.14
N GLN A 51 -13.83 22.34 9.90
CA GLN A 51 -14.91 22.35 8.91
C GLN A 51 -15.82 21.13 9.03
N ASP A 52 -15.23 19.95 9.16
CA ASP A 52 -15.90 18.65 9.03
C ASP A 52 -16.18 17.99 10.40
N GLY A 53 -15.72 18.62 11.49
CA GLY A 53 -15.87 18.15 12.85
C GLY A 53 -14.79 17.13 13.29
N PRO A 54 -14.81 16.75 14.58
CA PRO A 54 -13.82 15.85 15.14
C PRO A 54 -13.99 14.43 14.58
N LEU A 55 -12.87 13.80 14.23
CA LEU A 55 -12.80 12.40 13.85
C LEU A 55 -11.65 11.72 14.60
N SER A 56 -11.83 10.46 14.98
CA SER A 56 -10.78 9.66 15.63
C SER A 56 -10.25 8.60 14.68
N PHE A 57 -8.93 8.56 14.47
CA PHE A 57 -8.23 7.52 13.71
C PHE A 57 -7.61 6.51 14.67
N ASN A 58 -8.31 5.40 14.90
CA ASN A 58 -7.90 4.34 15.82
C ASN A 58 -8.14 2.95 15.20
N LYS A 59 -7.86 1.87 15.94
CA LYS A 59 -7.99 0.48 15.45
C LYS A 59 -9.42 0.07 15.08
N ASP A 60 -10.42 0.76 15.63
CA ASP A 60 -11.83 0.46 15.45
C ASP A 60 -12.43 1.29 14.29
N THR A 61 -11.92 2.50 14.04
CA THR A 61 -12.35 3.37 12.93
C THR A 61 -11.59 3.11 11.63
N ILE A 62 -10.27 2.86 11.70
CA ILE A 62 -9.43 2.51 10.55
C ILE A 62 -8.57 1.28 10.88
N ARG A 63 -9.09 0.11 10.52
CA ARG A 63 -8.42 -1.16 10.83
C ARG A 63 -7.16 -1.32 9.97
N GLY A 64 -6.09 -1.79 10.60
CA GLY A 64 -4.87 -2.17 9.90
C GLY A 64 -4.87 -3.67 9.62
N PHE A 65 -4.40 -4.05 8.44
CA PHE A 65 -4.22 -5.44 8.04
C PHE A 65 -2.82 -5.64 7.49
N SER A 66 -2.26 -6.83 7.74
CA SER A 66 -1.05 -7.32 7.08
C SER A 66 -1.44 -8.53 6.23
N PRO A 67 -1.80 -8.32 4.95
CA PRO A 67 -2.15 -9.43 4.06
C PRO A 67 -0.96 -10.36 3.85
N ARG A 68 -1.24 -11.65 3.73
CA ARG A 68 -0.24 -12.65 3.36
C ARG A 68 0.00 -12.51 1.87
N VAL A 69 1.12 -11.94 1.47
CA VAL A 69 1.51 -11.71 0.07
C VAL A 69 2.74 -12.57 -0.28
N PRO A 70 3.08 -12.76 -1.57
CA PRO A 70 4.32 -13.44 -1.95
C PRO A 70 5.52 -12.78 -1.25
N SER A 71 6.38 -13.58 -0.64
CA SER A 71 7.47 -13.14 0.25
C SER A 71 8.84 -13.42 -0.36
N GLN A 72 9.84 -12.60 -0.03
CA GLN A 72 11.21 -12.86 -0.44
C GLN A 72 11.86 -13.96 0.41
N SER A 73 12.77 -14.71 -0.20
CA SER A 73 13.62 -15.70 0.48
C SER A 73 14.95 -15.13 1.00
N ASN A 74 15.25 -13.87 0.70
CA ASN A 74 16.49 -13.17 1.07
C ASN A 74 16.20 -11.82 1.75
N LEU A 75 17.25 -11.07 2.11
CA LEU A 75 17.13 -9.79 2.82
C LEU A 75 17.38 -8.55 1.95
N VAL A 76 17.64 -8.72 0.64
CA VAL A 76 18.12 -7.66 -0.25
C VAL A 76 17.11 -7.28 -1.34
N ASP A 77 16.04 -8.06 -1.50
CA ASP A 77 15.00 -7.84 -2.52
C ASP A 77 13.75 -7.13 -1.99
N CYS A 78 13.75 -6.65 -0.74
CA CYS A 78 12.56 -5.99 -0.16
C CYS A 78 12.09 -4.79 -0.99
N GLY A 79 13.04 -4.01 -1.52
CA GLY A 79 12.74 -2.89 -2.42
C GLY A 79 12.17 -3.34 -3.78
N ILE A 80 12.63 -4.48 -4.31
CA ILE A 80 12.10 -5.04 -5.56
C ILE A 80 10.66 -5.52 -5.35
N TYR A 81 10.40 -6.21 -4.24
CA TYR A 81 9.04 -6.61 -3.86
C TYR A 81 8.13 -5.41 -3.64
N LEU A 82 8.61 -4.34 -2.99
CA LEU A 82 7.83 -3.10 -2.82
C LEU A 82 7.38 -2.53 -4.16
N LEU A 83 8.31 -2.38 -5.12
CA LEU A 83 7.99 -1.89 -6.46
C LEU A 83 6.98 -2.80 -7.15
N HIS A 84 7.15 -4.11 -7.04
CA HIS A 84 6.26 -5.07 -7.67
C HIS A 84 4.87 -5.11 -7.00
N TYR A 85 4.76 -4.95 -5.68
CA TYR A 85 3.47 -4.80 -4.99
C TYR A 85 2.70 -3.60 -5.51
N VAL A 86 3.36 -2.45 -5.71
CA VAL A 86 2.72 -1.26 -6.28
C VAL A 86 2.28 -1.51 -7.71
N GLU A 87 3.13 -2.10 -8.55
CA GLU A 87 2.78 -2.45 -9.93
C GLU A 87 1.56 -3.38 -9.99
N MET A 88 1.53 -4.43 -9.16
CA MET A 88 0.43 -5.38 -9.08
C MET A 88 -0.83 -4.77 -8.48
N PHE A 89 -0.70 -3.81 -7.56
CA PHE A 89 -1.85 -3.06 -7.04
C PHE A 89 -2.58 -2.30 -8.16
N PHE A 90 -1.87 -1.78 -9.15
CA PHE A 90 -2.48 -1.15 -10.32
C PHE A 90 -2.94 -2.15 -11.39
N LYS A 91 -2.15 -3.19 -11.68
CA LYS A 91 -2.47 -4.16 -12.75
C LYS A 91 -3.53 -5.18 -12.35
N GLN A 92 -3.50 -5.63 -11.10
CA GLN A 92 -4.41 -6.63 -10.53
C GLN A 92 -4.85 -6.16 -9.13
N PRO A 93 -5.78 -5.19 -9.07
CA PRO A 93 -6.17 -4.57 -7.82
C PRO A 93 -6.74 -5.58 -6.82
N VAL A 94 -6.61 -5.24 -5.53
CA VAL A 94 -7.16 -6.03 -4.41
C VAL A 94 -8.67 -6.17 -4.59
N LYS A 95 -9.14 -7.42 -4.76
CA LYS A 95 -10.55 -7.69 -5.11
C LYS A 95 -11.50 -7.62 -3.93
N SER A 96 -10.99 -7.80 -2.70
CA SER A 96 -11.80 -7.81 -1.48
C SER A 96 -10.98 -7.32 -0.30
N TYR A 97 -11.60 -6.48 0.53
CA TYR A 97 -10.97 -5.89 1.72
C TYR A 97 -11.39 -6.63 3.01
N THR A 98 -11.44 -7.96 2.94
CA THR A 98 -11.84 -8.82 4.06
C THR A 98 -10.63 -9.56 4.64
N LYS A 99 -10.67 -9.86 5.95
CA LYS A 99 -9.61 -10.65 6.60
C LYS A 99 -9.40 -12.00 5.92
N GLY A 100 -10.47 -12.67 5.50
CA GLY A 100 -10.38 -13.96 4.79
C GLY A 100 -9.58 -13.84 3.49
N TYR A 101 -9.95 -12.88 2.63
CA TYR A 101 -9.22 -12.64 1.38
C TYR A 101 -7.73 -12.35 1.62
N PHE A 102 -7.42 -11.49 2.58
CA PHE A 102 -6.05 -11.13 2.92
C PHE A 102 -5.19 -12.30 3.41
N GLN A 103 -5.78 -13.32 4.03
CA GLN A 103 -5.04 -14.44 4.61
C GLN A 103 -4.98 -15.68 3.70
N HIS A 104 -5.91 -15.80 2.75
CA HIS A 104 -6.05 -17.00 1.92
C HIS A 104 -5.76 -16.76 0.43
N GLU A 105 -6.19 -15.63 -0.13
CA GLU A 105 -6.12 -15.38 -1.58
C GLU A 105 -4.89 -14.57 -1.98
N MET A 106 -4.44 -13.67 -1.11
CA MET A 106 -3.32 -12.77 -1.44
C MET A 106 -1.95 -13.47 -1.49
N ALA A 107 -1.83 -14.68 -0.94
CA ALA A 107 -0.55 -15.40 -0.92
C ALA A 107 -0.09 -15.79 -2.34
N SER A 108 -1.04 -15.94 -3.26
CA SER A 108 -0.83 -16.24 -4.68
C SER A 108 -1.11 -15.03 -5.58
N TRP A 109 -0.92 -13.80 -5.07
CA TRP A 109 -1.22 -12.59 -5.83
C TRP A 109 -0.42 -12.48 -7.13
N PHE A 110 0.80 -13.02 -7.15
CA PHE A 110 1.65 -13.19 -8.32
C PHE A 110 2.64 -14.34 -8.08
N SER A 111 3.28 -14.81 -9.16
CA SER A 111 4.32 -15.85 -9.09
C SER A 111 5.66 -15.25 -8.66
N GLU A 112 6.40 -15.90 -7.76
CA GLU A 112 7.72 -15.43 -7.34
C GLU A 112 8.71 -15.28 -8.50
N ALA A 113 8.55 -16.07 -9.57
CA ALA A 113 9.37 -15.97 -10.77
C ALA A 113 9.31 -14.58 -11.42
N THR A 114 8.19 -13.86 -11.32
CA THR A 114 8.05 -12.52 -11.91
C THR A 114 8.94 -11.49 -11.22
N VAL A 115 9.34 -11.73 -9.97
CA VAL A 115 10.20 -10.81 -9.21
C VAL A 115 11.67 -10.99 -9.57
N GLY A 116 12.09 -12.21 -9.93
CA GLY A 116 13.49 -12.51 -10.26
C GLY A 116 14.02 -11.69 -11.44
N GLU A 117 13.17 -11.37 -12.41
CA GLU A 117 13.53 -10.60 -13.61
C GLU A 117 13.47 -9.08 -13.39
N LYS A 118 12.83 -8.61 -12.31
CA LYS A 118 12.54 -7.17 -12.11
C LYS A 118 13.78 -6.30 -12.04
N ARG A 119 14.89 -6.80 -11.50
CA ARG A 119 16.15 -6.04 -11.47
C ARG A 119 16.64 -5.72 -12.89
N MET A 120 16.54 -6.69 -13.80
CA MET A 120 16.93 -6.52 -15.20
C MET A 120 15.93 -5.61 -15.93
N GLU A 121 14.64 -5.76 -15.68
CA GLU A 121 13.62 -4.86 -16.22
C GLU A 121 13.86 -3.39 -15.81
N ILE A 122 14.13 -3.15 -14.52
CA ILE A 122 14.43 -1.81 -13.98
C ILE A 122 15.67 -1.24 -14.66
N TYR A 123 16.75 -2.01 -14.77
CA TYR A 123 17.95 -1.60 -15.50
C TYR A 123 17.64 -1.18 -16.94
N ASN A 124 16.88 -2.00 -17.67
CA ASN A 124 16.49 -1.72 -19.05
C ASN A 124 15.59 -0.48 -19.17
N VAL A 125 14.73 -0.21 -18.19
CA VAL A 125 13.96 1.05 -18.14
C VAL A 125 14.89 2.24 -17.97
N ILE A 126 15.84 2.18 -17.03
CA ILE A 126 16.79 3.27 -16.78
C ILE A 126 17.64 3.56 -18.01
N MET A 127 18.17 2.52 -18.67
CA MET A 127 18.98 2.69 -19.89
C MET A 127 18.19 3.30 -21.04
N ARG A 128 16.97 2.81 -21.29
CA ARG A 128 16.10 3.41 -22.33
C ARG A 128 15.76 4.87 -22.05
N LEU A 129 15.51 5.22 -20.78
CA LEU A 129 15.23 6.62 -20.41
C LEU A 129 16.46 7.50 -20.59
N HIS A 130 17.65 6.99 -20.25
CA HIS A 130 18.92 7.69 -20.45
C HIS A 130 19.23 7.95 -21.92
N GLU A 131 19.04 6.95 -22.80
CA GLU A 131 19.23 7.12 -24.24
C GLU A 131 18.27 8.18 -24.82
N ARG A 132 17.01 8.16 -24.38
CA ARG A 132 15.99 9.13 -24.81
C ARG A 132 16.31 10.57 -24.39
N SER A 133 16.81 10.77 -23.17
CA SER A 133 17.17 12.11 -22.71
C SER A 133 18.33 12.69 -23.53
N ARG A 134 19.36 11.87 -23.81
CA ARG A 134 20.50 12.28 -24.65
C ARG A 134 20.09 12.63 -26.09
N ALA A 135 19.18 11.86 -26.68
CA ALA A 135 18.68 12.15 -28.02
C ALA A 135 17.92 13.48 -28.07
N THR A 136 17.19 13.82 -27.01
CA THR A 136 16.44 15.08 -26.91
C THR A 136 17.38 16.28 -26.75
N ASP A 137 18.44 16.14 -25.94
CA ASP A 137 19.47 17.18 -25.73
C ASP A 137 20.32 17.45 -26.99
N GLN A 138 20.42 16.48 -27.92
CA GLN A 138 21.14 16.65 -29.19
C GLN A 138 20.29 17.30 -30.29
N THR A 139 18.98 17.40 -30.08
CA THR A 139 18.02 18.00 -31.03
C THR A 139 17.54 19.39 -30.61
N ALA A 140 17.98 19.89 -29.46
CA ALA A 140 17.75 21.25 -28.95
C ALA A 140 18.97 22.14 -29.22
#